data_AF-A0A5C7S4Q2-F1
#
_entry.id   AF-A0A5C7S4Q2-F1
#
_cell.length_a   1.000
_cell.length_b   1.000
_cell.length_c   1.000
_cell.angle_alpha   90.00
_cell.angle_beta   90.00
_cell.angle_gamma   90.00
#
_symmetry.space_group_name_H-M   'P 1'
#
loop_
_entity.id
_entity.type
_entity.pdbx_description
1 polymer ?
#
loop_
_entity_poly.entity_id
_entity_poly.type
_entity_poly.pdbx_seq_one_letter_code
_entity_poly.pdbx_strand_id
1 'polypeptide(L)'
;MHETLLEEIKFHLDHLDSYDRTYFLAGWVFSTGRTIESIRVDTSENYSSELFNLDVRHDVNNFYKLPESSQTGFKFILTPDEFFDTLTFSVKFQGEASYKVFAEIKQQSQVATSKQTPPSAKPTHPAIRINPHPPAVVVVDNFYSEPDAVREYAMGLDFNPNVKYHKGSRTEVKTIFEGTKESFEKLLGRKISVWEGHIYNGVFQYCTAEEPLVYHTDNQSYAAVVFLSPDAPPECGTSFYKSKFNGLMAYPTPADCKKHNKTADELFDEMFAGNFYDKTRWDLVDTVGNVYNRLVIFDAKRVHAASAYFGDTMKNSRLFHMFFFDIA
;
A
#
# COMPACT_ATOMS: atom_id res chain seq x y z
N MET A 1 -5.77 -39.04 24.90
CA MET A 1 -6.57 -40.10 24.28
C MET A 1 -6.18 -40.09 22.81
N HIS A 2 -5.44 -41.09 22.36
CA HIS A 2 -4.83 -41.17 21.00
C HIS A 2 -5.34 -42.43 20.28
N GLU A 3 -6.54 -42.87 20.65
CA GLU A 3 -7.19 -44.03 20.07
C GLU A 3 -7.73 -43.62 18.72
N THR A 4 -7.33 -44.36 17.70
CA THR A 4 -7.75 -44.19 16.32
C THR A 4 -8.37 -45.52 15.87
N LEU A 5 -9.10 -45.52 14.75
CA LEU A 5 -9.71 -46.72 14.20
C LEU A 5 -8.66 -47.73 13.68
N LEU A 6 -7.39 -47.33 13.57
CA LEU A 6 -6.27 -48.19 13.23
C LEU A 6 -5.27 -48.23 14.40
N GLU A 7 -5.10 -49.39 15.04
CA GLU A 7 -4.25 -49.52 16.24
C GLU A 7 -2.82 -48.99 16.06
N GLU A 8 -2.30 -49.13 14.83
CA GLU A 8 -0.96 -48.72 14.42
C GLU A 8 -0.83 -47.24 14.05
N ILE A 9 -1.91 -46.45 14.07
CA ILE A 9 -1.88 -45.01 13.87
C ILE A 9 -2.07 -44.31 15.22
N LYS A 10 -1.16 -43.37 15.49
CA LYS A 10 -1.32 -42.38 16.55
C LYS A 10 -1.61 -41.04 15.90
N PHE A 11 -2.62 -40.35 16.42
CA PHE A 11 -3.12 -39.11 15.83
C PHE A 11 -3.64 -38.19 16.92
N HIS A 12 -3.48 -36.89 16.69
CA HIS A 12 -4.20 -35.85 17.40
C HIS A 12 -4.43 -34.65 16.48
N LEU A 13 -5.58 -34.00 16.65
CA LEU A 13 -5.90 -32.74 16.02
C LEU A 13 -5.71 -31.63 17.07
N ASP A 14 -4.66 -30.82 16.91
CA ASP A 14 -4.34 -29.73 17.83
C ASP A 14 -5.31 -28.55 17.65
N HIS A 15 -5.62 -28.23 16.39
CA HIS A 15 -6.42 -27.07 16.00
C HIS A 15 -7.43 -27.41 14.91
N LEU A 16 -8.64 -26.87 15.07
CA LEU A 16 -9.68 -26.83 14.06
C LEU A 16 -10.35 -25.45 14.15
N ASP A 17 -9.85 -24.51 13.34
CA ASP A 17 -10.35 -23.15 13.27
C ASP A 17 -11.14 -22.95 11.99
N SER A 18 -12.16 -22.07 12.02
CA SER A 18 -12.93 -21.72 10.84
C SER A 18 -13.05 -20.21 10.66
N TYR A 19 -12.92 -19.74 9.42
CA TYR A 19 -13.11 -18.35 9.03
C TYR A 19 -13.69 -18.29 7.61
N ASP A 20 -14.86 -17.70 7.46
CA ASP A 20 -15.51 -17.44 6.17
C ASP A 20 -15.45 -18.63 5.19
N ARG A 21 -15.95 -19.80 5.63
CA ARG A 21 -15.96 -21.10 4.92
C ARG A 21 -14.59 -21.72 4.61
N THR A 22 -13.51 -21.15 5.14
CA THR A 22 -12.19 -21.78 5.15
C THR A 22 -11.94 -22.43 6.51
N TYR A 23 -11.45 -23.66 6.53
CA TYR A 23 -11.12 -24.41 7.74
C TYR A 23 -9.62 -24.68 7.79
N PHE A 24 -9.02 -24.37 8.93
CA PHE A 24 -7.60 -24.58 9.20
C PHE A 24 -7.47 -25.70 10.21
N LEU A 25 -6.82 -26.78 9.80
CA LEU A 25 -6.59 -27.95 10.64
C LEU A 25 -5.10 -28.09 10.84
N ALA A 26 -4.67 -28.27 12.08
CA ALA A 26 -3.29 -28.60 12.39
C ALA A 26 -3.25 -29.68 13.45
N GLY A 27 -2.31 -30.60 13.34
CA GLY A 27 -2.17 -31.68 14.28
C GLY A 27 -0.94 -32.51 13.98
N TRP A 28 -0.96 -33.74 14.50
CA TRP A 28 0.09 -34.70 14.24
C TRP A 28 -0.46 -36.11 14.03
N VAL A 29 0.26 -36.89 13.24
CA VAL A 29 -0.02 -38.28 12.91
C VAL A 29 1.29 -39.04 12.70
N PHE A 30 1.38 -40.26 13.20
CA PHE A 30 2.45 -41.18 12.83
C PHE A 30 1.97 -42.63 12.96
N SER A 31 2.70 -43.55 12.31
CA SER A 31 2.46 -44.98 12.44
C SER A 31 3.54 -45.67 13.25
N THR A 32 3.17 -46.69 14.03
CA THR A 32 4.09 -47.49 14.84
C THR A 32 4.71 -48.66 14.08
N GLY A 33 4.26 -48.96 12.86
CA GLY A 33 4.72 -50.14 12.12
C GLY A 33 4.88 -50.00 10.61
N ARG A 34 4.29 -48.96 9.99
CA ARG A 34 4.29 -48.80 8.52
C ARG A 34 4.63 -47.38 8.10
N THR A 35 5.21 -47.21 6.92
CA THR A 35 5.48 -45.87 6.38
C THR A 35 4.20 -45.27 5.81
N ILE A 36 3.82 -44.10 6.29
CA ILE A 36 2.72 -43.30 5.72
C ILE A 36 3.22 -42.69 4.40
N GLU A 37 2.47 -42.89 3.31
CA GLU A 37 2.70 -42.25 2.01
C GLU A 37 1.96 -40.91 1.94
N SER A 38 0.70 -40.90 2.37
CA SER A 38 -0.12 -39.70 2.45
C SER A 38 -1.26 -39.83 3.45
N ILE A 39 -1.79 -38.68 3.85
CA ILE A 39 -3.03 -38.58 4.61
C ILE A 39 -4.03 -37.72 3.84
N ARG A 40 -5.32 -38.02 4.01
CA ARG A 40 -6.42 -37.31 3.36
C ARG A 40 -7.47 -36.93 4.37
N VAL A 41 -8.08 -35.76 4.17
CA VAL A 41 -9.26 -35.31 4.91
C VAL A 41 -10.41 -35.16 3.94
N ASP A 42 -11.50 -35.84 4.24
CA ASP A 42 -12.76 -35.79 3.51
C ASP A 42 -13.79 -35.02 4.38
N THR A 43 -14.53 -34.08 3.79
CA THR A 43 -15.63 -33.36 4.47
C THR A 43 -17.00 -33.70 3.90
N SER A 44 -17.04 -34.24 2.69
CA SER A 44 -18.22 -34.78 2.03
C SER A 44 -17.79 -35.80 0.98
N GLU A 45 -18.72 -36.48 0.32
CA GLU A 45 -18.39 -37.39 -0.80
C GLU A 45 -17.70 -36.66 -1.97
N ASN A 46 -17.89 -35.34 -2.08
CA ASN A 46 -17.42 -34.54 -3.21
C ASN A 46 -16.22 -33.64 -2.86
N TYR A 47 -15.76 -33.61 -1.61
CA TYR A 47 -14.65 -32.76 -1.19
C TYR A 47 -13.62 -33.53 -0.36
N SER A 48 -12.38 -33.52 -0.85
CA SER A 48 -11.22 -34.09 -0.17
C SER A 48 -9.97 -33.25 -0.37
N SER A 49 -9.06 -33.31 0.60
CA SER A 49 -7.72 -32.71 0.52
C SER A 49 -6.69 -33.72 0.98
N GLU A 50 -5.58 -33.86 0.25
CA GLU A 50 -4.54 -34.85 0.47
C GLU A 50 -3.17 -34.18 0.73
N LEU A 51 -2.40 -34.75 1.65
CA LEU A 51 -1.03 -34.34 1.97
C LEU A 51 -0.08 -35.52 1.88
N PHE A 52 1.01 -35.34 1.11
CA PHE A 52 2.11 -36.31 0.96
C PHE A 52 3.31 -35.98 1.85
N ASN A 53 3.48 -34.71 2.21
CA ASN A 53 4.61 -34.24 3.00
C ASN A 53 4.11 -33.79 4.36
N LEU A 54 4.60 -34.45 5.41
CA LEU A 54 4.35 -34.06 6.79
C LEU A 54 5.51 -33.17 7.30
N ASP A 55 5.20 -32.29 8.24
CA ASP A 55 6.16 -31.44 8.93
C ASP A 55 6.87 -32.21 10.05
N VAL A 56 8.07 -31.81 10.45
CA VAL A 56 8.71 -32.36 11.66
C VAL A 56 8.12 -31.70 12.91
N ARG A 57 7.63 -32.50 13.87
CA ARG A 57 7.17 -32.04 15.19
C ARG A 57 8.05 -32.57 16.30
N HIS A 58 9.03 -31.76 16.73
CA HIS A 58 10.01 -32.16 17.74
C HIS A 58 9.37 -32.51 19.09
N ASP A 59 8.32 -31.80 19.50
CA ASP A 59 7.57 -32.06 20.73
C ASP A 59 6.93 -33.45 20.72
N VAL A 60 6.29 -33.82 19.60
CA VAL A 60 5.67 -35.14 19.40
C VAL A 60 6.74 -36.23 19.32
N ASN A 61 7.79 -35.99 18.53
CA ASN A 61 8.89 -36.95 18.37
C ASN A 61 9.59 -37.23 19.70
N ASN A 62 9.83 -36.20 20.51
CA ASN A 62 10.42 -36.35 21.85
C ASN A 62 9.52 -37.12 22.81
N PHE A 63 8.21 -36.83 22.82
CA PHE A 63 7.25 -37.51 23.69
C PHE A 63 7.13 -39.00 23.37
N TYR A 64 7.05 -39.34 22.07
CA TYR A 64 6.91 -40.72 21.60
C TYR A 64 8.26 -41.44 21.35
N LYS A 65 9.39 -40.76 21.60
CA LYS A 65 10.75 -41.27 21.39
C LYS A 65 11.00 -41.73 19.95
N LEU A 66 10.49 -40.97 18.98
CA LEU A 66 10.72 -41.17 17.55
C LEU A 66 12.05 -40.51 17.13
N PRO A 67 12.64 -40.89 15.98
CA PRO A 67 13.74 -40.15 15.39
C PRO A 67 13.43 -38.65 15.27
N GLU A 68 14.42 -37.80 15.53
CA GLU A 68 14.21 -36.34 15.57
C GLU A 68 13.69 -35.81 14.23
N SER A 69 14.13 -36.40 13.12
CA SER A 69 13.72 -36.06 11.76
C SER A 69 12.40 -36.70 11.31
N SER A 70 11.67 -37.39 12.19
CA SER A 70 10.38 -37.99 11.83
C SER A 70 9.36 -36.91 11.48
N GLN A 71 8.76 -37.04 10.30
CA GLN A 71 7.71 -36.15 9.80
C GLN A 71 6.37 -36.60 10.36
N THR A 72 5.85 -35.87 11.34
CA THR A 72 4.68 -36.26 12.12
C THR A 72 3.62 -35.15 12.20
N GLY A 73 3.91 -33.93 11.77
CA GLY A 73 2.97 -32.81 11.76
C GLY A 73 2.19 -32.68 10.47
N PHE A 74 0.93 -32.27 10.53
CA PHE A 74 0.15 -31.94 9.34
C PHE A 74 -0.55 -30.59 9.48
N LYS A 75 -0.81 -29.95 8.34
CA LYS A 75 -1.63 -28.74 8.23
C LYS A 75 -2.51 -28.80 6.99
N PHE A 76 -3.82 -28.74 7.16
CA PHE A 76 -4.77 -28.63 6.06
C PHE A 76 -5.42 -27.26 6.04
N ILE A 77 -5.67 -26.78 4.82
CA ILE A 77 -6.58 -25.67 4.55
C ILE A 77 -7.69 -26.25 3.69
N LEU A 78 -8.91 -26.29 4.22
CA LEU A 78 -10.08 -26.81 3.51
C LEU A 78 -11.02 -25.67 3.15
N THR A 79 -11.54 -25.72 1.93
CA THR A 79 -12.52 -24.77 1.37
C THR A 79 -13.67 -25.56 0.75
N PRO A 80 -14.46 -26.30 1.55
CA PRO A 80 -15.55 -27.11 1.02
C PRO A 80 -16.68 -26.23 0.49
N ASP A 81 -17.36 -26.73 -0.55
CA ASP A 81 -18.48 -26.02 -1.18
C ASP A 81 -19.73 -26.00 -0.29
N GLU A 82 -19.86 -26.96 0.62
CA GLU A 82 -21.00 -27.14 1.54
C GLU A 82 -20.55 -27.26 3.00
N PHE A 83 -21.50 -27.02 3.92
CA PHE A 83 -21.28 -27.30 5.34
C PHE A 83 -21.14 -28.80 5.59
N PHE A 84 -20.33 -29.17 6.58
CA PHE A 84 -20.10 -30.55 6.98
C PHE A 84 -20.14 -30.69 8.49
N ASP A 85 -20.65 -31.84 8.96
CA ASP A 85 -20.70 -32.17 10.39
C ASP A 85 -19.59 -33.15 10.80
N THR A 86 -18.85 -33.71 9.85
CA THR A 86 -17.82 -34.73 10.11
C THR A 86 -16.58 -34.49 9.27
N LEU A 87 -15.41 -34.61 9.90
CA LEU A 87 -14.12 -34.71 9.25
C LEU A 87 -13.67 -36.17 9.28
N THR A 88 -13.43 -36.75 8.11
CA THR A 88 -12.95 -38.12 7.98
C THR A 88 -11.49 -38.09 7.56
N PHE A 89 -10.61 -38.55 8.45
CA PHE A 89 -9.18 -38.68 8.20
C PHE A 89 -8.86 -40.10 7.75
N SER A 90 -8.19 -40.19 6.60
CA SER A 90 -7.75 -41.45 6.00
C SER A 90 -6.25 -41.43 5.76
N VAL A 91 -5.62 -42.61 5.84
CA VAL A 91 -4.18 -42.80 5.58
C VAL A 91 -3.99 -43.76 4.41
N LYS A 92 -2.97 -43.51 3.61
CA LYS A 92 -2.44 -44.45 2.62
C LYS A 92 -1.01 -44.82 3.02
N PHE A 93 -0.76 -46.11 3.18
CA PHE A 93 0.58 -46.62 3.47
C PHE A 93 1.36 -46.89 2.19
N GLN A 94 2.68 -46.75 2.27
CA GLN A 94 3.56 -46.98 1.13
C GLN A 94 3.36 -48.39 0.55
N GLY A 95 2.99 -48.46 -0.73
CA GLY A 95 2.76 -49.71 -1.46
C GLY A 95 1.32 -50.25 -1.38
N GLU A 96 0.40 -49.55 -0.70
CA GLU A 96 -1.03 -49.87 -0.72
C GLU A 96 -1.76 -49.04 -1.79
N ALA A 97 -2.79 -49.62 -2.40
CA ALA A 97 -3.59 -48.95 -3.44
C ALA A 97 -4.75 -48.13 -2.89
N SER A 98 -5.17 -48.37 -1.64
CA SER A 98 -6.39 -47.81 -1.06
C SER A 98 -6.14 -47.05 0.24
N TYR A 99 -7.02 -46.09 0.49
CA TYR A 99 -7.10 -45.36 1.75
C TYR A 99 -7.81 -46.15 2.83
N LYS A 100 -7.37 -45.97 4.08
CA LYS A 100 -7.99 -46.53 5.27
C LYS A 100 -8.34 -45.41 6.24
N VAL A 101 -9.60 -45.34 6.64
CA VAL A 101 -10.07 -44.37 7.63
C VAL A 101 -9.44 -44.70 8.98
N PHE A 102 -8.82 -43.72 9.62
CA PHE A 102 -8.25 -43.88 10.95
C PHE A 102 -8.89 -42.95 11.99
N ALA A 103 -9.54 -41.85 11.59
CA ALA A 103 -10.28 -41.01 12.53
C ALA A 103 -11.50 -40.37 11.89
N GLU A 104 -12.60 -40.32 12.63
CA GLU A 104 -13.79 -39.55 12.29
C GLU A 104 -14.04 -38.57 13.43
N ILE A 105 -13.99 -37.27 13.11
CA ILE A 105 -14.23 -36.21 14.08
C ILE A 105 -15.56 -35.57 13.72
N LYS A 106 -16.59 -35.91 14.49
CA LYS A 106 -17.86 -35.19 14.42
C LYS A 106 -17.63 -33.79 15.00
N GLN A 107 -17.89 -32.77 14.20
CA GLN A 107 -18.18 -31.46 14.76
C GLN A 107 -19.46 -31.62 15.58
N GLN A 108 -19.33 -31.70 16.90
CA GLN A 108 -20.51 -31.52 17.75
C GLN A 108 -21.07 -30.16 17.39
N SER A 109 -22.28 -30.14 16.83
CA SER A 109 -23.06 -28.93 16.66
C SER A 109 -23.13 -28.27 18.03
N GLN A 110 -22.28 -27.28 18.27
CA GLN A 110 -22.43 -26.43 19.43
C GLN A 110 -23.63 -25.53 19.17
N VAL A 111 -24.83 -26.06 19.43
CA VAL A 111 -25.77 -25.32 20.26
C VAL A 111 -25.22 -25.39 21.68
N ALA A 112 -24.07 -24.77 21.91
CA ALA A 112 -23.54 -24.58 23.23
C ALA A 112 -24.36 -23.49 23.90
N THR A 113 -25.29 -23.91 24.76
CA THR A 113 -25.51 -23.19 26.03
C THR A 113 -24.20 -23.22 26.80
N SER A 114 -23.25 -22.38 26.36
CA SER A 114 -22.14 -22.01 27.21
C SER A 114 -22.74 -21.22 28.37
N LYS A 115 -22.58 -21.72 29.60
CA LYS A 115 -22.27 -20.79 30.68
C LYS A 115 -20.97 -20.16 30.23
N GLN A 116 -21.09 -19.03 29.54
CA GLN A 116 -19.98 -18.17 29.22
C GLN A 116 -19.34 -17.82 30.56
N THR A 117 -18.20 -18.43 30.89
CA THR A 117 -17.13 -17.60 31.43
C THR A 117 -17.02 -16.49 30.42
N PRO A 118 -17.32 -15.22 30.77
CA PRO A 118 -17.31 -14.15 29.79
C PRO A 118 -15.97 -14.29 29.05
N PRO A 119 -15.98 -14.32 27.70
CA PRO A 119 -14.72 -14.35 26.97
C PRO A 119 -13.86 -13.28 27.62
N SER A 120 -12.65 -13.62 28.10
CA SER A 120 -11.75 -12.62 28.65
C SER A 120 -11.76 -11.51 27.63
N ALA A 121 -12.34 -10.36 28.00
CA ALA A 121 -12.83 -9.41 27.01
C ALA A 121 -11.70 -9.23 26.00
N LYS A 122 -11.88 -9.68 24.75
CA LYS A 122 -10.89 -9.46 23.70
C LYS A 122 -10.51 -8.01 23.86
N PRO A 123 -9.23 -7.65 24.11
CA PRO A 123 -8.88 -6.29 24.47
C PRO A 123 -9.60 -5.40 23.49
N THR A 124 -10.59 -4.68 24.00
CA THR A 124 -11.46 -3.89 23.15
C THR A 124 -10.55 -2.78 22.71
N HIS A 125 -10.05 -2.90 21.49
CA HIS A 125 -9.30 -1.81 20.90
C HIS A 125 -10.17 -0.58 21.07
N PRO A 126 -9.60 0.55 21.56
CA PRO A 126 -10.35 1.77 21.65
C PRO A 126 -10.99 2.03 20.29
N ALA A 127 -12.15 2.68 20.27
CA ALA A 127 -12.82 3.05 19.03
C ALA A 127 -11.96 4.06 18.26
N ILE A 128 -10.96 3.54 17.52
CA ILE A 128 -10.04 4.30 16.70
C ILE A 128 -10.73 4.52 15.37
N ARG A 129 -10.98 5.79 15.03
CA ARG A 129 -11.46 6.17 13.70
C ARG A 129 -10.26 6.41 12.80
N ILE A 130 -10.34 5.90 11.58
CA ILE A 130 -9.35 6.24 10.54
C ILE A 130 -9.64 7.64 10.05
N ASN A 131 -8.58 8.42 9.89
CA ASN A 131 -8.67 9.76 9.37
C ASN A 131 -9.20 9.73 7.91
N PRO A 132 -10.33 10.39 7.58
CA PRO A 132 -10.88 10.37 6.23
C PRO A 132 -10.22 11.39 5.28
N HIS A 133 -9.26 12.21 5.72
CA HIS A 133 -8.63 13.23 4.87
C HIS A 133 -8.00 12.61 3.61
N PRO A 134 -8.09 13.29 2.46
CA PRO A 134 -7.43 12.83 1.23
C PRO A 134 -5.90 12.77 1.43
N PRO A 135 -5.20 11.94 0.64
CA PRO A 135 -3.76 11.79 0.77
C PRO A 135 -3.06 13.11 0.45
N ALA A 136 -2.05 13.45 1.26
CA ALA A 136 -1.27 14.67 1.05
C ALA A 136 -0.29 14.55 -0.13
N VAL A 137 0.10 13.33 -0.50
CA VAL A 137 0.92 13.02 -1.69
C VAL A 137 0.45 11.69 -2.27
N VAL A 138 0.27 11.64 -3.58
CA VAL A 138 0.03 10.42 -4.37
C VAL A 138 1.09 10.33 -5.44
N VAL A 139 1.71 9.17 -5.58
CA VAL A 139 2.73 8.90 -6.60
C VAL A 139 2.24 7.75 -7.46
N VAL A 140 2.24 7.95 -8.78
CA VAL A 140 1.80 6.95 -9.76
C VAL A 140 2.85 6.85 -10.85
N ASP A 141 3.44 5.67 -11.01
CA ASP A 141 4.34 5.37 -12.13
C ASP A 141 3.55 5.01 -13.39
N ASN A 142 4.14 5.28 -14.55
CA ASN A 142 3.57 4.98 -15.86
C ASN A 142 2.17 5.61 -16.07
N PHE A 143 2.03 6.90 -15.76
CA PHE A 143 0.73 7.58 -15.76
C PHE A 143 0.09 7.67 -17.16
N TYR A 144 0.84 8.18 -18.15
CA TYR A 144 0.39 8.20 -19.54
C TYR A 144 0.65 6.84 -20.18
N SER A 145 -0.29 6.36 -21.00
CA SER A 145 -0.07 5.15 -21.80
C SER A 145 0.98 5.35 -22.90
N GLU A 146 1.05 6.57 -23.45
CA GLU A 146 1.95 6.94 -24.56
C GLU A 146 2.81 8.15 -24.16
N PRO A 147 3.73 8.03 -23.18
CA PRO A 147 4.47 9.17 -22.62
C PRO A 147 5.42 9.82 -23.64
N ASP A 148 5.96 9.06 -24.58
CA ASP A 148 6.80 9.59 -25.65
C ASP A 148 6.01 10.53 -26.56
N ALA A 149 4.77 10.15 -26.93
CA ALA A 149 3.90 10.99 -27.74
C ALA A 149 3.52 12.30 -27.01
N VAL A 150 3.29 12.24 -25.69
CA VAL A 150 3.04 13.43 -24.86
C VAL A 150 4.27 14.35 -24.84
N ARG A 151 5.47 13.78 -24.69
CA ARG A 151 6.73 14.52 -24.70
C ARG A 151 6.98 15.17 -26.05
N GLU A 152 6.83 14.44 -27.16
CA GLU A 152 7.01 14.98 -28.51
C GLU A 152 6.00 16.09 -28.81
N TYR A 153 4.72 15.91 -28.40
CA TYR A 153 3.73 16.96 -28.47
C TYR A 153 4.17 18.22 -27.70
N ALA A 154 4.60 18.06 -26.45
CA ALA A 154 5.07 19.18 -25.64
C ALA A 154 6.26 19.88 -26.30
N MET A 155 7.22 19.15 -26.87
CA MET A 155 8.38 19.72 -27.55
C MET A 155 8.05 20.54 -28.79
N GLY A 156 6.89 20.30 -29.41
CA GLY A 156 6.42 21.06 -30.56
C GLY A 156 5.72 22.39 -30.21
N LEU A 157 5.55 22.69 -28.92
CA LEU A 157 4.88 23.91 -28.46
C LEU A 157 5.86 25.06 -28.21
N ASP A 158 5.32 26.27 -28.21
CA ASP A 158 6.05 27.48 -27.82
C ASP A 158 6.14 27.59 -26.29
N PHE A 159 7.35 27.86 -25.79
CA PHE A 159 7.63 28.07 -24.37
C PHE A 159 8.13 29.50 -24.14
N ASN A 160 7.45 30.22 -23.26
CA ASN A 160 7.81 31.59 -22.91
C ASN A 160 8.33 31.65 -21.46
N PRO A 161 9.48 32.31 -21.20
CA PRO A 161 9.96 32.55 -19.85
C PRO A 161 9.13 33.66 -19.19
N ASN A 162 8.91 33.57 -17.88
CA ASN A 162 8.30 34.65 -17.10
C ASN A 162 8.98 34.82 -15.74
N VAL A 163 10.09 35.55 -15.76
CA VAL A 163 10.98 35.75 -14.60
C VAL A 163 10.28 36.33 -13.37
N LYS A 164 9.11 36.98 -13.53
CA LYS A 164 8.37 37.62 -12.45
C LYS A 164 7.53 36.64 -11.64
N TYR A 165 6.97 35.60 -12.27
CA TYR A 165 5.96 34.74 -11.63
C TYR A 165 6.36 33.26 -11.57
N HIS A 166 7.29 32.81 -12.41
CA HIS A 166 7.80 31.43 -12.34
C HIS A 166 9.26 31.33 -12.82
N LYS A 167 9.90 30.20 -12.51
CA LYS A 167 11.22 29.85 -13.03
C LYS A 167 11.08 28.96 -14.25
N GLY A 168 12.07 28.99 -15.13
CA GLY A 168 11.99 28.31 -16.41
C GLY A 168 10.91 28.87 -17.33
N SER A 169 10.60 28.10 -18.37
CA SER A 169 9.69 28.50 -19.44
C SER A 169 8.45 27.60 -19.45
N ARG A 170 7.30 28.18 -19.78
CA ARG A 170 6.00 27.48 -19.81
C ARG A 170 5.29 27.66 -21.15
N THR A 171 4.43 26.71 -21.48
CA THR A 171 3.45 26.89 -22.55
C THR A 171 2.34 27.83 -22.09
N GLU A 172 1.83 28.65 -23.01
CA GLU A 172 0.62 29.45 -22.75
C GLU A 172 -0.66 28.66 -23.02
N VAL A 173 -0.57 27.66 -23.88
CA VAL A 173 -1.65 26.74 -24.19
C VAL A 173 -1.79 25.73 -23.05
N LYS A 174 -3.04 25.59 -22.56
CA LYS A 174 -3.44 24.50 -21.69
C LYS A 174 -3.71 23.26 -22.53
N THR A 175 -3.12 22.14 -22.15
CA THR A 175 -3.32 20.82 -22.73
C THR A 175 -3.76 19.87 -21.62
N ILE A 176 -5.04 19.54 -21.57
CA ILE A 176 -5.54 18.53 -20.64
C ILE A 176 -6.04 17.34 -21.47
N PHE A 177 -5.36 16.20 -21.34
CA PHE A 177 -5.77 14.98 -22.02
C PHE A 177 -7.04 14.40 -21.38
N GLU A 178 -7.90 13.81 -22.22
CA GLU A 178 -9.15 13.19 -21.78
C GLU A 178 -8.90 12.14 -20.69
N GLY A 179 -9.76 12.09 -19.67
CA GLY A 179 -9.63 11.16 -18.54
C GLY A 179 -8.70 11.62 -17.42
N THR A 180 -7.93 12.71 -17.60
CA THR A 180 -6.98 13.20 -16.57
C THR A 180 -7.72 13.56 -15.28
N LYS A 181 -8.84 14.28 -15.39
CA LYS A 181 -9.64 14.73 -14.24
C LYS A 181 -10.20 13.53 -13.48
N GLU A 182 -10.82 12.59 -14.18
CA GLU A 182 -11.44 11.38 -13.63
C GLU A 182 -10.40 10.50 -12.92
N SER A 183 -9.20 10.40 -13.50
CA SER A 183 -8.07 9.70 -12.89
C SER A 183 -7.65 10.36 -11.58
N PHE A 184 -7.53 11.68 -11.53
CA PHE A 184 -7.17 12.42 -10.31
C PHE A 184 -8.24 12.28 -9.22
N GLU A 185 -9.52 12.39 -9.58
CA GLU A 185 -10.63 12.18 -8.65
C GLU A 185 -10.61 10.78 -8.03
N LYS A 186 -10.34 9.76 -8.86
CA LYS A 186 -10.20 8.37 -8.40
C LYS A 186 -9.03 8.19 -7.43
N LEU A 187 -7.86 8.76 -7.75
CA LEU A 187 -6.66 8.66 -6.93
C LEU A 187 -6.81 9.36 -5.57
N LEU A 188 -7.52 10.48 -5.54
CA LEU A 188 -7.75 11.25 -4.31
C LEU A 188 -8.97 10.78 -3.50
N GLY A 189 -9.86 10.00 -4.11
CA GLY A 189 -11.15 9.64 -3.52
C GLY A 189 -12.02 10.87 -3.22
N ARG A 190 -11.91 11.91 -4.05
CA ARG A 190 -12.61 13.20 -3.91
C ARG A 190 -12.99 13.76 -5.27
N LYS A 191 -14.07 14.54 -5.31
CA LYS A 191 -14.48 15.28 -6.50
C LYS A 191 -13.67 16.56 -6.63
N ILE A 192 -13.31 16.90 -7.86
CA ILE A 192 -12.65 18.16 -8.19
C ILE A 192 -13.73 19.22 -8.41
N SER A 193 -13.70 20.24 -7.56
CA SER A 193 -14.65 21.37 -7.55
C SER A 193 -14.23 22.47 -8.53
N VAL A 194 -12.93 22.70 -8.71
CA VAL A 194 -12.39 23.68 -9.66
C VAL A 194 -11.32 23.03 -10.53
N TRP A 195 -11.60 22.89 -11.82
CA TRP A 195 -10.69 22.31 -12.81
C TRP A 195 -10.18 23.35 -13.82
N GLU A 196 -11.09 24.02 -14.53
CA GLU A 196 -10.71 24.98 -15.58
C GLU A 196 -10.31 26.37 -15.06
N GLY A 197 -10.68 26.69 -13.81
CA GLY A 197 -10.56 28.03 -13.24
C GLY A 197 -9.12 28.50 -13.01
N HIS A 198 -8.15 27.58 -12.93
CA HIS A 198 -6.75 27.92 -12.73
C HIS A 198 -6.04 28.11 -14.06
N ILE A 199 -5.43 29.28 -14.26
CA ILE A 199 -4.81 29.68 -15.54
C ILE A 199 -3.65 28.79 -15.99
N TYR A 200 -2.97 28.12 -15.06
CA TYR A 200 -1.85 27.22 -15.34
C TYR A 200 -2.18 25.75 -15.10
N ASN A 201 -3.47 25.38 -15.11
CA ASN A 201 -3.84 23.97 -15.08
C ASN A 201 -3.63 23.32 -16.46
N GLY A 202 -2.81 22.27 -16.52
CA GLY A 202 -2.52 21.52 -17.75
C GLY A 202 -1.49 22.19 -18.65
N VAL A 203 -0.52 22.91 -18.11
CA VAL A 203 0.56 23.53 -18.93
C VAL A 203 1.85 22.74 -18.81
N PHE A 204 2.67 22.74 -19.85
CA PHE A 204 4.01 22.19 -19.78
C PHE A 204 5.00 23.24 -19.28
N GLN A 205 6.01 22.80 -18.55
CA GLN A 205 7.09 23.63 -18.07
C GLN A 205 8.41 22.88 -18.15
N TYR A 206 9.50 23.59 -18.45
CA TYR A 206 10.84 23.08 -18.22
C TYR A 206 11.70 24.07 -17.44
N CYS A 207 12.64 23.52 -16.65
CA CYS A 207 13.65 24.28 -15.92
C CYS A 207 15.03 23.65 -16.11
N THR A 208 16.04 24.46 -16.43
CA THR A 208 17.44 24.07 -16.59
C THR A 208 18.21 24.20 -15.28
N ALA A 209 19.46 23.74 -15.24
CA ALA A 209 20.34 23.82 -14.07
C ALA A 209 20.65 25.26 -13.62
N GLU A 210 20.42 26.26 -14.47
CA GLU A 210 20.67 27.68 -14.16
C GLU A 210 19.52 28.31 -13.35
N GLU A 211 18.37 27.64 -13.28
CA GLU A 211 17.21 28.17 -12.57
C GLU A 211 17.36 28.01 -11.05
N PRO A 212 17.00 29.04 -10.24
CA PRO A 212 17.03 28.93 -8.80
C PRO A 212 15.85 28.09 -8.28
N LEU A 213 16.06 27.35 -7.20
CA LEU A 213 14.99 26.65 -6.49
C LEU A 213 14.10 27.63 -5.74
N VAL A 214 12.78 27.46 -5.84
CA VAL A 214 11.79 28.31 -5.15
C VAL A 214 11.03 27.47 -4.13
N TYR A 215 11.19 27.80 -2.85
CA TYR A 215 10.44 27.23 -1.73
C TYR A 215 9.16 28.02 -1.57
N HIS A 216 8.00 27.38 -1.66
CA HIS A 216 6.71 28.07 -1.63
C HIS A 216 5.57 27.14 -1.19
N THR A 217 4.39 27.75 -1.05
CA THR A 217 3.09 27.07 -1.00
C THR A 217 2.22 27.67 -2.09
N ASP A 218 1.32 26.89 -2.66
CA ASP A 218 0.38 27.37 -3.67
C ASP A 218 -0.97 27.77 -3.07
N ASN A 219 -1.77 28.48 -3.87
CA ASN A 219 -3.10 28.91 -3.45
C ASN A 219 -4.18 27.84 -3.62
N GLN A 220 -3.94 26.86 -4.48
CA GLN A 220 -4.86 25.78 -4.79
C GLN A 220 -4.89 24.72 -3.70
N SER A 221 -5.89 23.85 -3.74
CA SER A 221 -5.97 22.68 -2.87
C SER A 221 -4.92 21.64 -3.24
N TYR A 222 -4.77 21.37 -4.54
CA TYR A 222 -3.84 20.38 -5.05
C TYR A 222 -3.09 20.88 -6.28
N ALA A 223 -1.84 20.44 -6.38
CA ALA A 223 -1.02 20.54 -7.57
C ALA A 223 -0.62 19.14 -8.01
N ALA A 224 -0.35 18.98 -9.30
CA ALA A 224 0.25 17.75 -9.80
C ALA A 224 1.30 18.02 -10.86
N VAL A 225 2.29 17.13 -10.93
CA VAL A 225 3.32 17.13 -11.97
C VAL A 225 3.46 15.74 -12.56
N VAL A 226 3.58 15.65 -13.88
CA VAL A 226 4.04 14.45 -14.57
C VAL A 226 5.43 14.72 -15.13
N PHE A 227 6.41 13.93 -14.75
CA PHE A 227 7.78 14.07 -15.22
C PHE A 227 7.93 13.50 -16.63
N LEU A 228 8.45 14.31 -17.56
CA LEU A 228 8.52 13.95 -18.99
C LEU A 228 9.95 13.96 -19.52
N SER A 229 10.95 13.84 -18.67
CA SER A 229 12.36 13.81 -19.07
C SER A 229 12.90 12.37 -18.95
N PRO A 230 13.25 11.70 -20.05
CA PRO A 230 13.82 10.35 -19.99
C PRO A 230 15.20 10.40 -19.33
N ASP A 231 15.55 9.35 -18.59
CA ASP A 231 16.85 9.18 -17.91
C ASP A 231 17.27 10.37 -17.02
N ALA A 232 16.29 11.09 -16.47
CA ALA A 232 16.54 12.22 -15.60
C ALA A 232 17.19 11.78 -14.27
N PRO A 233 18.06 12.60 -13.67
CA PRO A 233 18.58 12.34 -12.32
C PRO A 233 17.40 12.23 -11.33
N PRO A 234 17.22 11.10 -10.63
CA PRO A 234 16.08 10.91 -9.73
C PRO A 234 15.99 11.97 -8.62
N GLU A 235 17.12 12.55 -8.22
CA GLU A 235 17.22 13.63 -7.24
C GLU A 235 16.65 14.98 -7.71
N CYS A 236 16.29 15.13 -9.00
CA CYS A 236 15.72 16.37 -9.56
C CYS A 236 14.18 16.42 -9.50
N GLY A 237 13.58 15.73 -8.53
CA GLY A 237 12.13 15.57 -8.38
C GLY A 237 11.40 16.73 -7.70
N THR A 238 10.52 16.40 -6.77
CA THR A 238 9.79 17.35 -5.92
C THR A 238 10.04 17.02 -4.46
N SER A 239 10.43 18.02 -3.68
CA SER A 239 10.70 17.90 -2.24
C SER A 239 9.69 18.69 -1.42
N PHE A 240 9.37 18.15 -0.24
CA PHE A 240 8.47 18.76 0.74
C PHE A 240 9.23 19.07 2.03
N TYR A 241 8.84 20.17 2.67
CA TYR A 241 9.65 20.79 3.71
C TYR A 241 8.86 21.13 4.96
N LYS A 242 9.59 21.26 6.06
CA LYS A 242 9.13 21.83 7.33
C LYS A 242 9.93 23.08 7.63
N SER A 243 9.27 24.16 8.02
CA SER A 243 9.91 25.38 8.51
C SER A 243 10.67 25.10 9.80
N LYS A 244 11.95 25.48 9.85
CA LYS A 244 12.76 25.42 11.09
C LYS A 244 12.34 26.47 12.13
N PHE A 245 11.59 27.49 11.72
CA PHE A 245 11.24 28.62 12.58
C PHE A 245 9.98 28.37 13.41
N ASN A 246 8.95 27.80 12.80
CA ASN A 246 7.67 27.55 13.46
C ASN A 246 7.19 26.09 13.35
N GLY A 247 7.97 25.21 12.69
CA GLY A 247 7.66 23.78 12.58
C GLY A 247 6.51 23.45 11.64
N LEU A 248 5.95 24.43 10.93
CA LEU A 248 4.85 24.21 9.98
C LEU A 248 5.36 23.59 8.69
N MET A 249 4.55 22.69 8.13
CA MET A 249 4.81 21.99 6.86
C MET A 249 3.93 22.47 5.71
N ALA A 250 3.01 23.40 5.99
CA ALA A 250 2.03 23.91 5.05
C ALA A 250 1.66 25.36 5.39
N TYR A 251 0.88 25.99 4.52
CA TYR A 251 0.27 27.29 4.79
C TYR A 251 -0.46 27.26 6.14
N PRO A 252 -0.32 28.29 7.01
CA PRO A 252 -0.90 28.28 8.34
C PRO A 252 -2.42 28.08 8.34
N THR A 253 -2.90 27.10 9.11
CA THR A 253 -4.34 26.85 9.32
C THR A 253 -4.86 27.63 10.53
N PRO A 254 -6.19 27.79 10.68
CA PRO A 254 -6.75 28.37 11.91
C PRO A 254 -6.33 27.65 13.20
N ALA A 255 -6.07 26.34 13.14
CA ALA A 255 -5.57 25.57 14.27
C ALA A 255 -4.12 25.95 14.62
N ASP A 256 -3.28 26.18 13.62
CA ASP A 256 -1.91 26.65 13.81
C ASP A 256 -1.89 28.06 14.41
N CYS A 257 -2.72 28.96 13.88
CA CYS A 257 -2.87 30.31 14.41
C CYS A 257 -3.23 30.29 15.90
N LYS A 258 -4.20 29.43 16.29
CA LYS A 258 -4.58 29.25 17.69
C LYS A 258 -3.46 28.66 18.54
N LYS A 259 -2.74 27.65 18.03
CA LYS A 259 -1.65 26.98 18.75
C LYS A 259 -0.47 27.92 19.00
N HIS A 260 -0.13 28.75 18.03
CA HIS A 260 1.01 29.66 18.10
C HIS A 260 0.65 31.06 18.64
N ASN A 261 -0.64 31.34 18.83
CA ASN A 261 -1.17 32.65 19.21
C ASN A 261 -0.67 33.77 18.28
N LYS A 262 -0.77 33.52 16.97
CA LYS A 262 -0.35 34.40 15.88
C LYS A 262 -1.36 34.34 14.74
N THR A 263 -1.40 35.36 13.91
CA THR A 263 -2.17 35.37 12.66
C THR A 263 -1.51 34.47 11.61
N ALA A 264 -2.25 34.15 10.54
CA ALA A 264 -1.70 33.37 9.44
C ALA A 264 -0.55 34.11 8.74
N ASP A 265 -0.68 35.43 8.56
CA ASP A 265 0.34 36.27 7.93
C ASP A 265 1.63 36.30 8.76
N GLU A 266 1.53 36.46 10.09
CA GLU A 266 2.70 36.40 10.98
C GLU A 266 3.42 35.04 10.91
N LEU A 267 2.66 33.94 10.88
CA LEU A 267 3.23 32.61 10.76
C LEU A 267 3.85 32.38 9.37
N PHE A 268 3.23 32.88 8.31
CA PHE A 268 3.73 32.79 6.96
C PHE A 268 5.03 33.61 6.79
N ASP A 269 5.06 34.83 7.31
CA ASP A 269 6.24 35.69 7.32
C ASP A 269 7.39 35.07 8.13
N GLU A 270 7.10 34.35 9.22
CA GLU A 270 8.13 33.59 9.95
C GLU A 270 8.73 32.45 9.12
N MET A 271 7.94 31.80 8.28
CA MET A 271 8.42 30.71 7.42
C MET A 271 9.33 31.26 6.32
N PHE A 272 8.86 32.25 5.57
CA PHE A 272 9.53 32.72 4.35
C PHE A 272 10.39 33.97 4.55
N ALA A 273 9.99 34.88 5.43
CA ALA A 273 10.63 36.19 5.65
C ALA A 273 10.87 36.96 4.34
N GLY A 274 9.94 36.85 3.38
CA GLY A 274 10.06 37.40 2.04
C GLY A 274 11.14 36.74 1.14
N ASN A 275 11.78 35.67 1.61
CA ASN A 275 12.85 34.97 0.91
C ASN A 275 12.44 33.53 0.53
N PHE A 276 12.16 33.33 -0.75
CA PHE A 276 11.74 32.05 -1.32
C PHE A 276 12.90 31.19 -1.86
N TYR A 277 14.16 31.59 -1.66
CA TYR A 277 15.34 30.93 -2.24
C TYR A 277 16.28 30.31 -1.18
N ASP A 278 16.13 30.69 0.08
CA ASP A 278 17.02 30.25 1.15
C ASP A 278 16.64 28.85 1.67
N LYS A 279 17.36 27.84 1.16
CA LYS A 279 17.24 26.44 1.59
C LYS A 279 17.47 26.25 3.10
N THR A 280 18.27 27.10 3.75
CA THR A 280 18.69 26.88 5.14
C THR A 280 17.54 26.98 6.14
N ARG A 281 16.42 27.62 5.74
CA ARG A 281 15.19 27.79 6.52
C ARG A 281 14.37 26.51 6.70
N TRP A 282 14.70 25.47 5.95
CA TRP A 282 13.86 24.29 5.78
C TRP A 282 14.54 23.01 6.25
N ASP A 283 13.79 22.16 6.92
CA ASP A 283 14.11 20.74 7.08
C ASP A 283 13.44 19.97 5.94
N LEU A 284 14.20 19.13 5.25
CA LEU A 284 13.64 18.21 4.25
C LEU A 284 12.80 17.15 4.97
N VAL A 285 11.56 16.96 4.52
CA VAL A 285 10.64 15.96 5.08
C VAL A 285 10.52 14.77 4.13
N ASP A 286 10.13 15.03 2.88
CA ASP A 286 9.88 14.01 1.87
C ASP A 286 10.51 14.43 0.53
N THR A 287 10.80 13.45 -0.33
CA THR A 287 11.18 13.69 -1.73
C THR A 287 10.59 12.62 -2.63
N VAL A 288 9.99 13.05 -3.73
CA VAL A 288 9.52 12.17 -4.80
C VAL A 288 10.43 12.37 -6.00
N GLY A 289 11.10 11.31 -6.43
CA GLY A 289 12.11 11.39 -7.47
C GLY A 289 11.56 11.68 -8.87
N ASN A 290 12.38 12.32 -9.69
CA ASN A 290 12.11 12.62 -11.11
C ASN A 290 12.25 11.35 -11.97
N VAL A 291 11.22 10.52 -11.97
CA VAL A 291 11.15 9.30 -12.77
C VAL A 291 10.29 9.56 -13.99
N TYR A 292 10.76 9.17 -15.17
CA TYR A 292 10.02 9.39 -16.41
C TYR A 292 8.61 8.77 -16.35
N ASN A 293 7.61 9.53 -16.79
CA ASN A 293 6.18 9.19 -16.76
C ASN A 293 5.60 8.93 -15.35
N ARG A 294 6.24 9.44 -14.30
CA ARG A 294 5.68 9.46 -12.94
C ARG A 294 4.83 10.70 -12.75
N LEU A 295 3.59 10.49 -12.33
CA LEU A 295 2.70 11.49 -11.78
C LEU A 295 2.94 11.63 -10.27
N VAL A 296 2.98 12.88 -9.81
CA VAL A 296 2.95 13.24 -8.40
C VAL A 296 1.81 14.23 -8.18
N ILE A 297 0.78 13.83 -7.45
CA ILE A 297 -0.28 14.73 -6.97
C ILE A 297 0.02 15.06 -5.51
N PHE A 298 -0.08 16.31 -5.10
CA PHE A 298 0.20 16.70 -3.72
C PHE A 298 -0.65 17.88 -3.27
N ASP A 299 -0.88 17.94 -1.95
CA ASP A 299 -1.50 19.08 -1.27
C ASP A 299 -0.63 20.32 -1.54
N ALA A 300 -1.17 21.24 -2.33
CA ALA A 300 -0.44 22.40 -2.83
C ALA A 300 -0.12 23.41 -1.70
N LYS A 301 -0.82 23.30 -0.57
CA LYS A 301 -0.57 24.12 0.62
C LYS A 301 0.69 23.69 1.35
N ARG A 302 1.21 22.49 1.13
CA ARG A 302 2.47 22.05 1.75
C ARG A 302 3.65 22.87 1.22
N VAL A 303 4.63 23.14 2.07
CA VAL A 303 5.86 23.81 1.62
C VAL A 303 6.62 22.85 0.71
N HIS A 304 6.84 23.27 -0.52
CA HIS A 304 7.48 22.44 -1.53
C HIS A 304 8.40 23.24 -2.45
N ALA A 305 9.28 22.51 -3.14
CA ALA A 305 10.15 23.02 -4.18
C ALA A 305 10.54 21.88 -5.13
N ALA A 306 11.06 22.22 -6.32
CA ALA A 306 11.87 21.26 -7.04
C ALA A 306 13.09 20.86 -6.18
N SER A 307 13.49 19.59 -6.23
CA SER A 307 14.61 19.08 -5.43
C SER A 307 15.96 19.57 -5.95
N ALA A 308 16.09 19.62 -7.28
CA ALA A 308 17.20 20.14 -8.05
C ALA A 308 16.74 20.32 -9.51
N TYR A 309 17.51 21.07 -10.30
CA TYR A 309 17.38 21.12 -11.76
C TYR A 309 18.66 20.62 -12.42
N PHE A 310 18.56 20.26 -13.70
CA PHE A 310 19.66 19.70 -14.48
C PHE A 310 19.53 20.13 -15.95
N GLY A 311 20.59 19.91 -16.73
CA GLY A 311 20.61 20.23 -18.15
C GLY A 311 20.65 21.72 -18.46
N ASP A 312 20.64 22.04 -19.74
CA ASP A 312 20.82 23.38 -20.30
C ASP A 312 19.79 23.73 -21.38
N THR A 313 19.00 22.77 -21.84
CA THR A 313 17.96 22.95 -22.85
C THR A 313 16.68 22.19 -22.48
N MET A 314 15.55 22.51 -23.10
CA MET A 314 14.30 21.77 -22.90
C MET A 314 14.45 20.25 -23.16
N LYS A 315 15.33 19.85 -24.08
CA LYS A 315 15.54 18.44 -24.43
C LYS A 315 16.20 17.63 -23.33
N ASN A 316 17.08 18.24 -22.54
CA ASN A 316 17.91 17.55 -21.54
C ASN A 316 17.77 18.10 -20.13
N SER A 317 16.69 18.82 -19.84
CA SER A 317 16.41 19.42 -18.53
C SER A 317 15.11 18.89 -17.94
N ARG A 318 14.69 19.43 -16.79
CA ARG A 318 13.47 18.99 -16.10
C ARG A 318 12.22 19.50 -16.82
N LEU A 319 11.75 18.77 -17.83
CA LEU A 319 10.45 18.94 -18.49
C LEU A 319 9.35 18.19 -17.73
N PHE A 320 8.22 18.87 -17.48
CA PHE A 320 7.08 18.30 -16.75
C PHE A 320 5.76 18.92 -17.20
N HIS A 321 4.68 18.14 -17.06
CA HIS A 321 3.30 18.57 -17.27
C HIS A 321 2.66 18.89 -15.92
N MET A 322 2.17 20.12 -15.75
CA MET A 322 1.76 20.67 -14.46
C MET A 322 0.25 20.94 -14.41
N PHE A 323 -0.36 20.66 -13.26
CA PHE A 323 -1.79 20.80 -13.01
C PHE A 323 -2.05 21.50 -11.68
N PHE A 324 -3.15 22.25 -11.61
CA PHE A 324 -3.61 22.97 -10.44
C PHE A 324 -5.13 22.90 -10.35
N PHE A 325 -5.65 22.45 -9.21
CA PHE A 325 -7.09 22.20 -9.06
C PHE A 325 -7.54 22.23 -7.60
N ASP A 326 -8.84 22.40 -7.40
CA ASP A 326 -9.47 22.35 -6.07
C ASP A 326 -10.38 21.15 -5.94
N ILE A 327 -10.45 20.61 -4.72
CA ILE A 327 -11.36 19.51 -4.37
C ILE A 327 -12.54 20.03 -3.54
N ALA A 328 -13.61 19.25 -3.50
CA ALA A 328 -14.84 19.54 -2.74
C ALA A 328 -14.76 19.17 -1.26
#